data_AF-A0A7W1R7I8-F1
#
_entry.id   AF-A0A7W1R7I8-F1
#
_cell.length_a   1.000
_cell.length_b   1.000
_cell.length_c   1.000
_cell.angle_alpha   90.00
_cell.angle_beta   90.00
_cell.angle_gamma   90.00
#
_symmetry.space_group_name_H-M   'P 1'
#
loop_
_entity.id
_entity.type
_entity.pdbx_description
1 polymer ?
#
loop_
_entity_poly.entity_id
_entity_poly.type
_entity_poly.pdbx_seq_one_letter_code
_entity_poly.pdbx_strand_id
1 'polypeptide(L)'
;MQSLRFCMLVMVIILACAVSSALAQQQPTCALKEAPQLHGFHLGMTIAEVKKSLADSSMFEAKISTVNAVGSRAVNINGSELSPENGEGVENIYLTFVDQRVAHIKVTYNSAKRWDSSQDFFARLSESLGLPKPTGPEAFQGNGENAKYIVECGEFDATLAYAFGVSPNVTVANVVARKMVDKRQEKERTVVREKRLPVLSRPPASPPDTAPPRPNDPRPGQP
;
A
#
# COMPACT_ATOMS: atom_id res chain seq x y z
N MET A 1 -52.78 -28.57 -30.34
CA MET A 1 -52.30 -27.17 -30.48
C MET A 1 -51.86 -26.50 -29.16
N GLN A 2 -51.78 -27.20 -28.02
CA GLN A 2 -51.30 -26.61 -26.75
C GLN A 2 -49.76 -26.70 -26.57
N SER A 3 -49.10 -27.68 -27.19
CA SER A 3 -47.64 -27.87 -27.05
C SER A 3 -46.79 -26.76 -27.68
N LEU A 4 -47.27 -26.10 -28.74
CA LEU A 4 -46.52 -25.02 -29.42
C LEU A 4 -46.49 -23.71 -28.61
N ARG A 5 -47.51 -23.48 -27.77
CA ARG A 5 -47.63 -22.27 -26.94
C ARG A 5 -46.70 -22.30 -25.73
N PHE A 6 -46.38 -23.49 -25.23
CA PHE A 6 -45.46 -23.66 -24.10
C PHE A 6 -43.99 -23.43 -24.50
N CYS A 7 -43.57 -23.88 -25.69
CA CYS A 7 -42.21 -23.65 -26.19
C CYS A 7 -41.91 -22.17 -26.45
N MET A 8 -42.88 -21.39 -26.95
CA MET A 8 -42.70 -19.95 -27.18
C MET A 8 -42.50 -19.16 -25.86
N LEU A 9 -43.19 -19.54 -24.78
CA LEU A 9 -43.05 -18.85 -23.48
C LEU A 9 -41.69 -19.10 -22.81
N VAL A 10 -41.12 -20.30 -22.94
CA VAL A 10 -39.80 -20.61 -22.39
C VAL A 10 -38.66 -19.90 -23.14
N MET A 11 -38.77 -19.74 -24.46
CA MET A 11 -37.80 -18.99 -25.26
C MET A 11 -37.73 -17.50 -24.89
N VAL A 12 -38.87 -16.88 -24.53
CA VAL A 12 -38.91 -15.44 -24.14
C VAL A 12 -38.23 -15.20 -22.79
N ILE A 13 -38.32 -16.15 -21.85
CA ILE A 13 -37.68 -16.03 -20.53
C ILE A 13 -36.15 -16.16 -20.64
N ILE A 14 -35.64 -17.04 -21.50
CA ILE A 14 -34.19 -17.21 -21.69
C ILE A 14 -33.57 -16.01 -22.42
N LEU A 15 -34.31 -15.38 -23.36
CA LEU A 15 -33.84 -14.18 -24.05
C LEU A 15 -33.80 -12.93 -23.15
N ALA A 16 -34.59 -12.89 -22.08
CA ALA A 16 -34.60 -11.78 -21.12
C ALA A 16 -33.40 -11.80 -20.15
N CYS A 17 -32.77 -12.96 -19.90
CA CYS A 17 -31.61 -13.06 -18.99
C CYS A 17 -30.27 -12.73 -19.68
N ALA A 18 -30.20 -12.75 -21.02
CA ALA A 18 -28.95 -12.51 -21.75
C ALA A 18 -28.58 -11.02 -21.88
N VAL A 19 -29.54 -10.09 -21.68
CA VAL A 19 -29.30 -8.64 -21.87
C VAL A 19 -28.80 -7.97 -20.59
N SER A 20 -28.94 -8.59 -19.42
CA SER A 20 -28.58 -7.99 -18.13
C SER A 20 -27.10 -8.14 -17.74
N SER A 21 -26.28 -8.83 -18.54
CA SER A 21 -24.87 -9.12 -18.18
C SER A 21 -23.86 -8.11 -18.73
N ALA A 22 -24.30 -7.06 -19.44
CA ALA A 22 -23.41 -6.09 -20.10
C ALA A 22 -23.15 -4.80 -19.29
N LEU A 23 -23.54 -4.75 -18.02
CA LEU A 23 -23.02 -3.76 -17.06
C LEU A 23 -21.91 -4.39 -16.24
N ALA A 24 -20.91 -4.98 -16.91
CA ALA A 24 -19.60 -5.12 -16.29
C ALA A 24 -19.16 -3.69 -15.97
N GLN A 25 -19.10 -3.37 -14.67
CA GLN A 25 -18.66 -2.08 -14.15
C GLN A 25 -17.38 -1.68 -14.87
N GLN A 26 -17.49 -0.77 -15.85
CA GLN A 26 -16.33 -0.14 -16.45
C GLN A 26 -15.72 0.71 -15.35
N GLN A 27 -14.75 0.15 -14.63
CA GLN A 27 -13.87 0.94 -13.79
C GLN A 27 -13.31 2.05 -14.67
N PRO A 28 -13.30 3.31 -14.20
CA PRO A 28 -12.79 4.40 -14.99
C PRO A 28 -11.34 4.10 -15.39
N THR A 29 -11.09 4.06 -16.69
CA THR A 29 -9.77 3.77 -17.27
C THR A 29 -8.89 5.02 -17.13
N CYS A 30 -8.50 5.38 -15.90
CA CYS A 30 -7.61 6.52 -15.72
C CYS A 30 -6.16 6.11 -15.94
N ALA A 31 -5.44 6.94 -16.69
CA ALA A 31 -4.00 6.80 -16.90
C ALA A 31 -3.22 7.37 -15.70
N LEU A 32 -1.98 6.90 -15.49
CA LEU A 32 -1.11 7.40 -14.43
C LEU A 32 -0.85 8.91 -14.53
N LYS A 33 -0.85 9.46 -15.74
CA LYS A 33 -0.69 10.90 -16.00
C LYS A 33 -1.87 11.74 -15.49
N GLU A 34 -3.02 11.10 -15.25
CA GLU A 34 -4.24 11.71 -14.72
C GLU A 34 -4.29 11.60 -13.18
N ALA A 35 -3.30 10.96 -12.56
CA ALA A 35 -3.21 10.92 -11.11
C ALA A 35 -3.08 12.35 -10.55
N PRO A 36 -3.82 12.69 -9.48
CA PRO A 36 -3.86 14.05 -8.99
C PRO A 36 -2.51 14.48 -8.40
N GLN A 37 -2.20 15.77 -8.56
CA GLN A 37 -1.07 16.39 -7.89
C GLN A 37 -1.46 16.73 -6.44
N LEU A 38 -0.60 16.39 -5.49
CA LEU A 38 -0.77 16.64 -4.06
C LEU A 38 0.32 17.58 -3.58
N HIS A 39 -0.03 18.83 -3.28
CA HIS A 39 0.91 19.83 -2.72
C HIS A 39 2.22 19.96 -3.50
N GLY A 40 2.11 20.03 -4.83
CA GLY A 40 3.26 20.11 -5.71
C GLY A 40 3.84 18.76 -6.13
N PHE A 41 3.46 17.64 -5.52
CA PHE A 41 3.99 16.30 -5.83
C PHE A 41 3.05 15.47 -6.69
N HIS A 42 3.56 14.68 -7.63
CA HIS A 42 2.78 13.73 -8.41
C HIS A 42 3.51 12.40 -8.59
N LEU A 43 2.76 11.35 -8.93
CA LEU A 43 3.35 10.03 -9.20
C LEU A 43 4.35 10.12 -10.37
N GLY A 44 5.42 9.34 -10.29
CA GLY A 44 6.47 9.28 -11.32
C GLY A 44 7.57 10.32 -11.21
N MET A 45 7.43 11.34 -10.34
CA MET A 45 8.49 12.32 -10.08
C MET A 45 9.79 11.65 -9.65
N THR A 46 10.91 12.17 -10.15
CA THR A 46 12.26 11.82 -9.70
C THR A 46 12.60 12.50 -8.37
N ILE A 47 13.63 12.00 -7.69
CA ILE A 47 14.16 12.65 -6.48
C ILE A 47 14.57 14.11 -6.76
N ALA A 48 15.16 14.38 -7.93
CA ALA A 48 15.57 15.73 -8.31
C ALA A 48 14.37 16.68 -8.49
N GLU A 49 13.26 16.20 -9.03
CA GLU A 49 12.02 16.96 -9.14
C GLU A 49 11.40 17.23 -7.77
N VAL A 50 11.34 16.22 -6.89
CA VAL A 50 10.85 16.37 -5.51
C VAL A 50 11.64 17.46 -4.76
N LYS A 51 12.98 17.46 -4.86
CA LYS A 51 13.83 18.46 -4.20
C LYS A 51 13.56 19.89 -4.66
N LYS A 52 13.14 20.08 -5.91
CA LYS A 52 12.77 21.41 -6.45
C LYS A 52 11.47 21.95 -5.88
N SER A 53 10.60 21.09 -5.37
CA SER A 53 9.31 21.46 -4.76
C SER A 53 9.43 21.80 -3.27
N LEU A 54 10.63 21.72 -2.68
CA LEU A 54 10.87 22.02 -1.26
C LEU A 54 11.35 23.46 -1.08
N ALA A 55 10.94 24.08 0.03
CA ALA A 55 11.48 25.39 0.41
C ALA A 55 12.97 25.29 0.76
N ASP A 56 13.35 24.21 1.44
CA ASP A 56 14.73 23.86 1.74
C ASP A 56 14.96 22.37 1.48
N SER A 57 15.89 22.07 0.56
CA SER A 57 16.26 20.69 0.22
C SER A 57 17.57 20.23 0.85
N SER A 58 18.21 21.06 1.69
CA SER A 58 19.51 20.79 2.32
C SER A 58 19.49 19.52 3.17
N MET A 59 18.39 19.30 3.90
CA MET A 59 18.20 18.16 4.78
C MET A 59 17.59 16.94 4.10
N PHE A 60 17.27 17.01 2.80
CA PHE A 60 16.57 15.93 2.10
C PHE A 60 17.37 14.62 2.09
N GLU A 61 18.67 14.69 1.79
CA GLU A 61 19.53 13.50 1.72
C GLU A 61 19.72 12.83 3.08
N ALA A 62 19.63 13.60 4.18
CA ALA A 62 19.72 13.07 5.54
C ALA A 62 18.43 12.37 5.98
N LYS A 63 17.28 12.72 5.37
CA LYS A 63 15.95 12.20 5.74
C LYS A 63 15.49 11.04 4.87
N ILE A 64 15.93 10.98 3.62
CA ILE A 64 15.57 9.88 2.74
C ILE A 64 16.23 8.58 3.22
N SER A 65 15.43 7.52 3.31
CA SER A 65 15.93 6.23 3.73
C SER A 65 16.92 5.65 2.72
N THR A 66 17.77 4.74 3.19
CA THR A 66 18.55 3.89 2.29
C THR A 66 17.62 3.00 1.46
N VAL A 67 18.14 2.51 0.33
CA VAL A 67 17.43 1.57 -0.53
C VAL A 67 17.31 0.22 0.19
N ASN A 68 16.09 -0.29 0.31
CA ASN A 68 15.82 -1.60 0.90
C ASN A 68 15.99 -2.73 -0.13
N ALA A 69 15.83 -3.98 0.31
CA ALA A 69 16.00 -5.17 -0.53
C ALA A 69 15.06 -5.23 -1.75
N VAL A 70 13.93 -4.51 -1.70
CA VAL A 70 12.94 -4.46 -2.81
C VAL A 70 13.14 -3.26 -3.74
N GLY A 71 14.24 -2.52 -3.59
CA GLY A 71 14.56 -1.36 -4.43
C GLY A 71 13.72 -0.12 -4.11
N SER A 72 13.16 -0.06 -2.90
CA SER A 72 12.34 1.06 -2.43
C SER A 72 13.08 1.90 -1.38
N ARG A 73 12.75 3.18 -1.33
CA ARG A 73 13.20 4.14 -0.30
C ARG A 73 12.05 5.09 0.01
N ALA A 74 12.07 5.71 1.18
CA ALA A 74 11.01 6.62 1.60
C ALA A 74 11.57 7.87 2.29
N VAL A 75 10.79 8.94 2.30
CA VAL A 75 11.10 10.18 3.01
C VAL A 75 9.82 10.72 3.64
N ASN A 76 9.95 11.30 4.84
CA ASN A 76 8.90 12.04 5.50
C ASN A 76 9.28 13.52 5.53
N ILE A 77 8.43 14.38 5.00
CA ILE A 77 8.65 15.82 4.81
C ILE A 77 7.61 16.54 5.65
N ASN A 78 8.03 17.34 6.63
CA ASN A 78 7.09 18.10 7.44
C ASN A 78 6.48 19.24 6.62
N GLY A 79 5.24 19.63 6.91
CA GLY A 79 4.58 20.75 6.22
C GLY A 79 5.37 22.06 6.28
N SER A 80 6.16 22.27 7.36
CA SER A 80 7.05 23.44 7.51
C SER A 80 8.26 23.46 6.57
N GLU A 81 8.56 22.35 5.91
CA GLU A 81 9.67 22.23 4.94
C GLU A 81 9.20 22.45 3.49
N LEU A 82 7.88 22.49 3.29
CA LEU A 82 7.26 22.79 2.01
C LEU A 82 7.29 24.29 1.77
N SER A 83 7.21 24.69 0.50
CA SER A 83 7.00 26.10 0.18
C SER A 83 5.65 26.59 0.76
N PRO A 84 5.50 27.88 1.09
CA PRO A 84 4.30 28.41 1.73
C PRO A 84 3.00 28.04 1.01
N GLU A 85 3.01 28.03 -0.33
CA GLU A 85 1.89 27.64 -1.18
C GLU A 85 1.53 26.14 -1.10
N ASN A 86 2.50 25.29 -0.75
CA ASN A 86 2.31 23.84 -0.65
C ASN A 86 2.16 23.36 0.80
N GLY A 87 2.60 24.13 1.80
CA GLY A 87 2.61 23.75 3.21
C GLY A 87 1.31 24.00 3.98
N GLU A 88 0.39 24.79 3.43
CA GLU A 88 -0.75 25.27 4.21
C GLU A 88 -1.68 24.14 4.67
N GLY A 89 -1.73 23.93 6.00
CA GLY A 89 -2.53 22.89 6.68
C GLY A 89 -2.11 21.45 6.39
N VAL A 90 -0.92 21.26 5.82
CA VAL A 90 -0.23 19.96 5.76
C VAL A 90 0.52 19.77 7.07
N GLU A 91 0.34 18.60 7.69
CA GLU A 91 1.16 18.16 8.82
C GLU A 91 2.47 17.56 8.30
N ASN A 92 2.35 16.56 7.43
CA ASN A 92 3.49 15.90 6.80
C ASN A 92 3.11 15.23 5.47
N ILE A 93 4.11 15.04 4.62
CA ILE A 93 4.03 14.29 3.37
C ILE A 93 5.02 13.13 3.42
N TYR A 94 4.50 11.93 3.31
CA TYR A 94 5.28 10.71 3.19
C TYR A 94 5.34 10.27 1.73
N LEU A 95 6.54 10.24 1.17
CA LEU A 95 6.79 9.81 -0.20
C LEU A 95 7.54 8.47 -0.18
N THR A 96 7.11 7.53 -1.01
CA THR A 96 7.85 6.30 -1.29
C THR A 96 8.28 6.29 -2.74
N PHE A 97 9.56 5.98 -2.96
CA PHE A 97 10.15 5.83 -4.27
C PHE A 97 10.36 4.35 -4.58
N VAL A 98 10.13 3.99 -5.84
CA VAL A 98 10.47 2.71 -6.45
C VAL A 98 11.25 3.02 -7.71
N ASP A 99 12.42 2.43 -7.87
CA ASP A 99 13.31 2.67 -9.02
C ASP A 99 13.56 4.17 -9.29
N GLN A 100 13.80 4.91 -8.19
CA GLN A 100 14.09 6.35 -8.16
C GLN A 100 12.93 7.29 -8.55
N ARG A 101 11.70 6.76 -8.66
CA ARG A 101 10.50 7.54 -8.96
C ARG A 101 9.46 7.42 -7.86
N VAL A 102 8.73 8.50 -7.59
CA VAL A 102 7.63 8.52 -6.63
C VAL A 102 6.56 7.53 -7.06
N ALA A 103 6.30 6.55 -6.19
CA ALA A 103 5.34 5.48 -6.41
C ALA A 103 4.15 5.55 -5.45
N HIS A 104 4.30 6.25 -4.33
CA HIS A 104 3.26 6.41 -3.33
C HIS A 104 3.44 7.75 -2.63
N ILE A 105 2.36 8.50 -2.52
CA ILE A 105 2.27 9.80 -1.86
C ILE A 105 1.20 9.67 -0.78
N LYS A 106 1.55 10.01 0.45
CA LYS A 106 0.58 10.17 1.54
C LYS A 106 0.74 11.55 2.14
N VAL A 107 -0.33 12.34 2.11
CA VAL A 107 -0.39 13.66 2.75
C VAL A 107 -1.27 13.54 3.98
N THR A 108 -0.72 13.91 5.13
CA THR A 108 -1.44 14.00 6.40
C THR A 108 -1.74 15.47 6.65
N TYR A 109 -3.01 15.80 6.90
CA TYR A 109 -3.46 17.17 7.15
C TYR A 109 -3.59 17.45 8.63
N ASN A 110 -3.34 18.68 9.03
CA ASN A 110 -3.58 19.12 10.40
C ASN A 110 -5.10 19.08 10.71
N SER A 111 -5.49 18.23 11.66
CA SER A 111 -6.89 18.00 12.05
C SER A 111 -7.52 19.17 12.82
N ALA A 112 -6.72 20.09 13.38
CA ALA A 112 -7.20 21.00 14.40
C ALA A 112 -8.23 22.05 13.91
N LYS A 113 -8.38 22.32 12.60
CA LYS A 113 -9.08 23.53 12.14
C LYS A 113 -9.83 23.51 10.80
N ARG A 114 -9.85 22.41 10.03
CA ARG A 114 -10.31 22.50 8.62
C ARG A 114 -11.58 21.77 8.23
N TRP A 115 -12.02 20.77 9.00
CA TRP A 115 -13.05 19.83 8.54
C TRP A 115 -14.16 19.70 9.58
N ASP A 116 -15.40 19.92 9.14
CA ASP A 116 -16.57 19.82 10.03
C ASP A 116 -17.01 18.36 10.23
N SER A 117 -16.72 17.50 9.25
CA SER A 117 -17.09 16.08 9.25
C SER A 117 -16.25 15.27 8.25
N SER A 118 -16.35 13.94 8.28
CA SER A 118 -15.75 13.08 7.26
C SER A 118 -16.34 13.35 5.87
N GLN A 119 -17.64 13.62 5.77
CA GLN A 119 -18.30 13.96 4.51
C GLN A 119 -17.77 15.27 3.93
N ASP A 120 -17.58 16.29 4.78
CA ASP A 120 -17.00 17.58 4.37
C ASP A 120 -15.56 17.40 3.85
N PHE A 121 -14.74 16.63 4.58
CA PHE A 121 -13.39 16.27 4.15
C PHE A 121 -13.38 15.58 2.79
N PHE A 122 -14.21 14.55 2.59
CA PHE A 122 -14.25 13.83 1.32
C PHE A 122 -14.79 14.68 0.17
N ALA A 123 -15.82 15.48 0.40
CA ALA A 123 -16.39 16.35 -0.62
C ALA A 123 -15.36 17.37 -1.12
N ARG A 124 -14.71 18.10 -0.20
CA ARG A 124 -13.72 19.12 -0.56
C ARG A 124 -12.49 18.54 -1.24
N LEU A 125 -11.94 17.43 -0.71
CA LEU A 125 -10.74 16.84 -1.30
C LEU A 125 -11.04 16.13 -2.63
N SER A 126 -12.16 15.42 -2.76
CA SER A 126 -12.48 14.78 -4.03
C SER A 126 -12.68 15.82 -5.14
N GLU A 127 -13.34 16.93 -4.84
CA GLU A 127 -13.48 18.06 -5.75
C GLU A 127 -12.14 18.70 -6.09
N SER A 128 -11.31 19.03 -5.10
CA SER A 128 -10.01 19.68 -5.34
C SER A 128 -9.05 18.80 -6.15
N LEU A 129 -9.15 17.48 -5.99
CA LEU A 129 -8.31 16.51 -6.68
C LEU A 129 -8.92 16.00 -7.99
N GLY A 130 -10.12 16.47 -8.37
CA GLY A 130 -10.83 15.99 -9.56
C GLY A 130 -11.14 14.49 -9.50
N LEU A 131 -11.21 13.91 -8.30
CA LEU A 131 -11.55 12.51 -8.11
C LEU A 131 -13.05 12.33 -8.36
N PRO A 132 -13.48 11.16 -8.87
CA PRO A 132 -14.90 10.86 -8.98
C PRO A 132 -15.56 11.04 -7.62
N LYS A 133 -16.81 11.47 -7.62
CA LYS A 133 -17.58 11.54 -6.38
C LYS A 133 -17.79 10.13 -5.84
N PRO A 134 -17.69 9.92 -4.52
CA PRO A 134 -18.03 8.64 -3.93
C PRO A 134 -19.47 8.28 -4.28
N THR A 135 -19.65 7.21 -5.06
CA THR A 135 -20.96 6.73 -5.48
C THR A 135 -21.12 5.27 -5.08
N GLY A 136 -22.21 4.97 -4.37
CA GLY A 136 -22.53 3.62 -3.89
C GLY A 136 -22.05 3.32 -2.46
N PRO A 137 -22.61 2.28 -1.83
CA PRO A 137 -22.30 1.90 -0.45
C PRO A 137 -20.89 1.34 -0.26
N GLU A 138 -20.27 0.79 -1.32
CA GLU A 138 -18.92 0.19 -1.25
C GLU A 138 -17.78 1.21 -1.40
N ALA A 139 -18.07 2.40 -1.93
CA ALA A 139 -17.10 3.49 -2.00
C ALA A 139 -16.64 3.94 -0.61
N PHE A 140 -17.53 3.81 0.39
CA PHE A 140 -17.25 4.15 1.78
C PHE A 140 -17.03 2.91 2.61
N GLN A 141 -15.89 2.86 3.30
CA GLN A 141 -15.65 1.86 4.33
C GLN A 141 -15.63 2.52 5.69
N GLY A 142 -16.38 1.95 6.64
CA GLY A 142 -16.43 2.40 8.04
C GLY A 142 -17.67 3.20 8.39
N ASN A 143 -17.59 4.00 9.46
CA ASN A 143 -18.68 4.82 9.99
C ASN A 143 -18.29 6.31 9.97
N GLY A 144 -19.24 7.22 10.20
CA GLY A 144 -19.00 8.67 10.05
C GLY A 144 -17.81 9.23 10.84
N GLU A 145 -17.41 8.56 11.92
CA GLU A 145 -16.26 8.90 12.75
C GLU A 145 -14.94 8.28 12.25
N ASN A 146 -15.00 7.13 11.58
CA ASN A 146 -13.86 6.42 10.99
C ASN A 146 -14.23 5.95 9.60
N ALA A 147 -13.99 6.81 8.61
CA ALA A 147 -14.41 6.56 7.23
C ALA A 147 -13.21 6.56 6.30
N LYS A 148 -13.29 5.73 5.27
CA LYS A 148 -12.38 5.72 4.13
C LYS A 148 -13.18 5.82 2.85
N TYR A 149 -12.69 6.63 1.92
CA TYR A 149 -13.15 6.68 0.54
C TYR A 149 -12.04 6.17 -0.36
N ILE A 150 -12.30 5.11 -1.12
CA ILE A 150 -11.33 4.48 -2.02
C ILE A 150 -11.77 4.69 -3.46
N VAL A 151 -10.84 5.18 -4.28
CA VAL A 151 -10.97 5.29 -5.73
C VAL A 151 -9.94 4.37 -6.36
N GLU A 152 -10.42 3.33 -7.02
CA GLU A 152 -9.59 2.45 -7.84
C GLU A 152 -9.63 2.96 -9.29
N CYS A 153 -8.49 3.43 -9.76
CA CYS A 153 -8.28 3.71 -11.18
C CYS A 153 -7.34 2.64 -11.77
N GLY A 154 -7.38 2.47 -13.09
CA GLY A 154 -6.60 1.42 -13.76
C GLY A 154 -5.10 1.41 -13.40
N GLU A 155 -4.45 2.58 -13.42
CA GLU A 155 -3.00 2.69 -13.19
C GLU A 155 -2.60 3.29 -11.83
N PHE A 156 -3.54 3.89 -11.10
CA PHE A 156 -3.32 4.43 -9.76
C PHE A 156 -4.53 4.21 -8.86
N ASP A 157 -4.34 4.22 -7.56
CA ASP A 157 -5.43 4.28 -6.59
C ASP A 157 -5.29 5.51 -5.71
N ALA A 158 -6.44 6.04 -5.28
CA ALA A 158 -6.51 7.12 -4.31
C ALA A 158 -7.34 6.67 -3.10
N THR A 159 -6.91 7.04 -1.91
CA THR A 159 -7.62 6.75 -0.67
C THR A 159 -7.65 7.98 0.20
N LEU A 160 -8.85 8.44 0.55
CA LEU A 160 -9.06 9.49 1.52
C LEU A 160 -9.49 8.81 2.82
N ALA A 161 -8.80 9.09 3.92
CA ALA A 161 -9.08 8.50 5.22
C ALA A 161 -9.29 9.58 6.26
N TYR A 162 -10.41 9.48 6.96
CA TYR A 162 -10.80 10.36 8.06
C TYR A 162 -11.07 9.52 9.30
N ALA A 163 -10.50 9.90 10.43
CA ALA A 163 -10.75 9.29 11.72
C ALA A 163 -10.81 10.37 12.80
N PHE A 164 -11.85 10.38 13.61
CA PHE A 164 -12.00 11.35 14.70
C PHE A 164 -10.85 11.21 15.70
N GLY A 165 -10.27 12.33 16.10
CA GLY A 165 -9.09 12.36 16.98
C GLY A 165 -7.76 11.97 16.32
N VAL A 166 -7.76 11.71 15.00
CA VAL A 166 -6.55 11.41 14.21
C VAL A 166 -6.49 12.37 13.02
N SER A 167 -5.27 12.73 12.60
CA SER A 167 -5.06 13.56 11.42
C SER A 167 -5.59 12.87 10.15
N PRO A 168 -6.54 13.51 9.42
CA PRO A 168 -7.04 12.96 8.17
C PRO A 168 -5.92 12.96 7.12
N ASN A 169 -5.98 12.01 6.20
CA ASN A 169 -4.94 11.85 5.19
C ASN A 169 -5.51 11.47 3.84
N VAL A 170 -4.78 11.82 2.79
CA VAL A 170 -5.00 11.34 1.43
C VAL A 170 -3.77 10.57 0.99
N THR A 171 -4.02 9.46 0.31
CA THR A 171 -2.98 8.59 -0.26
C THR A 171 -3.25 8.43 -1.75
N VAL A 172 -2.21 8.50 -2.56
CA VAL A 172 -2.24 8.22 -4.00
C VAL A 172 -1.08 7.30 -4.32
N ALA A 173 -1.33 6.15 -4.95
CA ALA A 173 -0.28 5.18 -5.27
C ALA A 173 -0.34 4.65 -6.70
N ASN A 174 0.83 4.35 -7.25
CA ASN A 174 0.97 3.72 -8.55
C ASN A 174 0.76 2.21 -8.42
N VAL A 175 -0.29 1.69 -9.05
CA VAL A 175 -0.70 0.28 -8.96
C VAL A 175 0.39 -0.66 -9.52
N VAL A 176 1.03 -0.27 -10.61
CA VAL A 176 2.09 -1.07 -11.26
C VAL A 176 3.34 -1.13 -10.37
N ALA A 177 3.76 0.01 -9.83
CA ALA A 177 4.92 0.07 -8.94
C ALA A 177 4.67 -0.71 -7.63
N ARG A 178 3.46 -0.63 -7.07
CA ARG A 178 3.08 -1.44 -5.90
C ARG A 178 3.17 -2.94 -6.19
N LYS A 179 2.53 -3.41 -7.27
CA LYS A 179 2.60 -4.83 -7.69
C LYS A 179 4.04 -5.30 -7.91
N MET A 180 4.90 -4.41 -8.44
CA MET A 180 6.32 -4.71 -8.62
C MET A 180 7.05 -4.88 -7.29
N VAL A 181 6.81 -4.00 -6.31
CA VAL A 181 7.36 -4.13 -4.95
C VAL A 181 6.88 -5.42 -4.28
N ASP A 182 5.58 -5.74 -4.38
CA ASP A 182 5.01 -6.96 -3.81
C ASP A 182 5.69 -8.22 -4.40
N LYS A 183 5.88 -8.25 -5.72
CA LYS A 183 6.59 -9.35 -6.41
C LYS A 183 8.04 -9.49 -5.94
N ARG A 184 8.76 -8.37 -5.76
CA ARG A 184 10.14 -8.38 -5.24
C ARG A 184 10.17 -8.86 -3.79
N GLN A 185 9.21 -8.41 -2.98
CA GLN A 185 9.08 -8.79 -1.57
C GLN A 185 8.86 -10.30 -1.40
N GLU A 186 8.03 -10.90 -2.24
CA GLU A 186 7.78 -12.35 -2.21
C GLU A 186 9.00 -13.16 -2.64
N LYS A 187 9.73 -12.68 -3.67
CA LYS A 187 10.99 -13.30 -4.08
C LYS A 187 12.02 -13.27 -2.96
N GLU A 188 12.19 -12.13 -2.29
CA GLU A 188 13.10 -11.99 -1.15
C GLU A 188 12.72 -12.94 0.00
N ARG A 189 11.42 -13.06 0.32
CA ARG A 189 10.94 -14.01 1.33
C ARG A 189 11.28 -15.45 0.99
N THR A 190 11.14 -15.83 -0.28
CA THR A 190 11.48 -17.18 -0.76
C THR A 190 12.98 -17.46 -0.62
N VAL A 191 13.84 -16.51 -1.01
CA VAL A 191 15.30 -16.65 -0.89
C VAL A 191 15.73 -16.77 0.58
N VAL A 192 15.15 -15.97 1.48
CA VAL A 192 15.46 -16.05 2.92
C VAL A 192 15.04 -17.41 3.50
N ARG A 193 13.87 -17.92 3.10
CA ARG A 193 13.40 -19.24 3.52
C ARG A 193 14.33 -20.36 3.04
N GLU A 194 14.73 -20.33 1.77
CA GLU A 194 15.64 -21.32 1.19
C GLU A 194 17.02 -21.29 1.85
N LYS A 195 17.58 -20.09 2.09
CA LYS A 195 18.86 -19.92 2.79
C LYS A 195 18.84 -20.34 4.27
N ARG A 196 17.68 -20.35 4.93
CA ARG A 196 17.53 -20.84 6.31
C ARG A 196 17.35 -22.36 6.40
N LEU A 197 17.00 -23.03 5.31
CA LEU A 197 16.76 -24.47 5.28
C LEU A 197 17.98 -25.41 5.09
N PRO A 198 19.25 -24.99 4.87
CA PRO A 198 20.33 -25.95 4.65
C PRO A 198 20.92 -26.56 5.94
N VAL A 199 20.41 -26.27 7.14
CA VAL A 199 21.03 -26.70 8.41
C VAL A 199 20.50 -28.04 8.96
N LEU A 200 19.38 -28.59 8.46
CA LEU A 200 18.78 -29.81 9.01
C LEU A 200 19.24 -31.13 8.37
N SER A 201 20.19 -31.11 7.44
CA SER A 201 20.62 -32.32 6.72
C SER A 201 22.02 -32.81 7.09
N ARG A 202 22.62 -32.36 8.20
CA ARG A 202 23.88 -32.95 8.68
C ARG A 202 23.55 -34.20 9.51
N PRO A 203 23.94 -35.41 9.07
CA PRO A 203 23.78 -36.60 9.90
C PRO A 203 24.53 -36.36 11.22
N PRO A 204 24.01 -36.83 12.37
CA PRO A 204 24.75 -36.75 13.62
C PRO A 204 26.09 -37.46 13.42
N ALA A 205 27.19 -36.74 13.65
CA ALA A 205 28.51 -37.33 13.67
C ALA A 205 28.50 -38.43 14.74
N SER A 206 28.90 -39.64 14.35
CA SER A 206 29.06 -40.77 15.27
C SER A 206 29.90 -40.35 16.47
N PRO A 207 29.55 -40.77 17.70
CA PRO A 207 30.33 -40.41 18.87
C PRO A 207 31.74 -40.99 18.76
N PRO A 208 32.77 -40.28 19.23
CA PRO A 208 34.12 -40.84 19.30
C PRO A 208 34.17 -41.93 20.38
N ASP A 209 34.43 -43.17 19.94
CA ASP A 209 34.89 -44.26 20.79
C ASP A 209 36.24 -43.88 21.39
N THR A 210 36.27 -43.51 22.68
CA THR A 210 37.25 -43.92 23.71
C THR A 210 37.18 -42.98 24.91
N ALA A 211 36.61 -43.47 26.02
CA ALA A 211 36.90 -42.92 27.34
C ALA A 211 38.11 -43.66 27.93
N PRO A 212 39.17 -42.98 28.39
CA PRO A 212 40.27 -43.63 29.08
C PRO A 212 39.84 -44.08 30.50
N PRO A 213 40.40 -45.18 31.02
CA PRO A 213 40.04 -45.70 32.34
C PRO A 213 40.49 -44.75 33.45
N ARG A 214 39.62 -44.54 34.44
CA ARG A 214 39.92 -43.76 35.65
C ARG A 214 40.80 -44.58 36.59
N PRO A 215 41.95 -44.05 37.07
CA PRO A 215 42.70 -44.66 38.16
C PRO A 215 42.10 -44.24 39.50
N ASN A 216 42.08 -45.18 40.45
CA ASN A 216 41.68 -45.07 41.86
C ASN A 216 40.24 -45.51 42.18
N ASP A 217 40.05 -46.82 42.26
CA ASP A 217 39.12 -47.40 43.25
C ASP A 217 39.94 -48.12 44.34
N PRO A 218 39.86 -47.68 45.61
CA PRO A 218 40.45 -48.41 46.72
C PRO A 218 39.58 -49.62 47.09
N ARG A 219 40.18 -50.82 47.09
CA ARG A 219 39.56 -52.05 47.63
C ARG A 219 39.38 -51.93 49.15
N PRO A 220 38.17 -52.15 49.69
CA PRO A 220 37.99 -52.44 51.10
C PRO A 220 38.02 -53.95 51.33
N GLY A 221 38.91 -54.41 52.21
CA GLY A 221 38.82 -55.71 52.86
C GLY A 221 39.99 -56.67 52.58
N GLN A 222 41.03 -56.58 53.40
CA GLN A 222 41.78 -57.71 53.96
C GLN A 222 42.62 -57.21 55.16
N PRO A 223 42.88 -58.09 56.13
CA PRO A 223 42.62 -57.90 57.57
C PRO A 223 43.48 -56.86 58.29
#